data_AF-A0A3D1IP84-F1
#
_entry.id   AF-A0A3D1IP84-F1
#
_cell.length_a   1.000
_cell.length_b   1.000
_cell.length_c   1.000
_cell.angle_alpha   90.00
_cell.angle_beta   90.00
_cell.angle_gamma   90.00
#
_symmetry.space_group_name_H-M   'P 1'
#
loop_
_entity.id
_entity.type
_entity.pdbx_description
1 polymer ?
#
loop_
_entity_poly.entity_id
_entity_poly.type
_entity_poly.pdbx_seq_one_letter_code
_entity_poly.pdbx_strand_id
1 'polypeptide(L)'
;RVPNWDGAEIPSRESKLQVMRGQHLVSIERGVSTALSGATPEVRRYTLQKATVAGRHFMYLRTSDNNSPSFKVFNVLPLGTLIHRARGEFGFQVDAAGVVHVFFQCHVRHFLYCTLNTRGELLRRQMYMTDPFKGAPALGRDVRGRFVVNGGQRVPSGWDFPAPLKRPRGLPAKELGRSDP
;
A
#
# COMPACT_ATOMS: atom_id res chain seq x y z
N ARG A 1 -29.11 19.67 -18.93
CA ARG A 1 -28.46 20.00 -20.22
C ARG A 1 -27.13 20.65 -19.90
N VAL A 2 -26.03 20.20 -20.49
CA VAL A 2 -24.73 20.84 -20.31
C VAL A 2 -24.76 22.16 -21.09
N PRO A 3 -24.55 23.34 -20.47
CA PRO A 3 -24.51 24.62 -21.17
C PRO A 3 -23.39 24.62 -22.23
N ASN A 4 -23.66 25.15 -23.42
CA ASN A 4 -22.72 25.22 -24.55
C ASN A 4 -22.28 23.87 -25.15
N TRP A 5 -23.02 22.79 -24.90
CA TRP A 5 -22.84 21.54 -25.64
C TRP A 5 -23.57 21.60 -26.98
N ASP A 6 -22.83 21.59 -28.08
CA ASP A 6 -23.32 21.65 -29.47
C ASP A 6 -23.77 20.29 -30.04
N GLY A 7 -23.68 19.23 -29.23
CA GLY A 7 -24.03 17.89 -29.69
C GLY A 7 -22.94 17.21 -30.52
N ALA A 8 -21.73 17.78 -30.59
CA ALA A 8 -20.63 17.16 -31.33
C ALA A 8 -20.23 15.82 -30.71
N GLU A 9 -20.40 14.74 -31.48
CA GLU A 9 -19.83 13.44 -31.13
C GLU A 9 -18.33 13.46 -31.43
N ILE A 10 -17.50 13.29 -30.40
CA ILE A 10 -16.04 13.20 -30.55
C ILE A 10 -15.71 11.70 -30.66
N PRO A 11 -15.40 11.17 -31.86
CA PRO A 11 -15.03 9.77 -32.01
C PRO A 11 -13.73 9.50 -31.24
N SER A 12 -13.78 8.58 -30.29
CA SER A 12 -12.61 8.13 -29.55
C SER A 12 -12.15 6.77 -30.09
N ARG A 13 -10.86 6.47 -29.94
CA ARG A 13 -10.38 5.10 -30.19
C ARG A 13 -11.07 4.15 -29.21
N GLU A 14 -11.58 3.04 -29.72
CA GLU A 14 -12.17 1.98 -28.90
C GLU A 14 -11.23 1.59 -27.75
N SER A 15 -11.75 1.67 -26.53
CA SER A 15 -11.03 1.30 -25.31
C SER A 15 -11.68 0.06 -24.72
N LYS A 16 -10.89 -0.99 -24.50
CA LYS A 16 -11.37 -2.22 -23.87
C LYS A 16 -11.44 -2.01 -22.36
N LEU A 17 -12.64 -1.99 -21.82
CA LEU A 17 -12.89 -1.95 -20.38
C LEU A 17 -13.12 -3.37 -19.87
N GLN A 18 -12.33 -3.78 -18.89
CA GLN A 18 -12.51 -5.07 -18.21
C GLN A 18 -13.02 -4.82 -16.79
N VAL A 19 -14.28 -5.20 -16.52
CA VAL A 19 -14.88 -5.11 -15.18
C VAL A 19 -14.64 -6.41 -14.44
N MET A 20 -13.85 -6.36 -13.38
CA MET A 20 -13.51 -7.53 -12.56
C MET A 20 -14.14 -7.42 -11.18
N ARG A 21 -14.63 -8.54 -10.64
CA ARG A 21 -15.13 -8.60 -9.27
C ARG A 21 -13.96 -8.72 -8.30
N GLY A 22 -13.82 -7.74 -7.41
CA GLY A 22 -12.91 -7.82 -6.26
C GLY A 22 -13.55 -8.65 -5.13
N GLN A 23 -12.80 -9.61 -4.61
CA GLN A 23 -13.12 -10.33 -3.38
C GLN A 23 -12.72 -9.47 -2.17
N HIS A 24 -13.65 -9.19 -1.28
CA HIS A 24 -13.37 -8.56 0.01
C HIS A 24 -12.63 -9.55 0.92
N LEU A 25 -11.50 -9.14 1.49
CA LEU A 25 -10.74 -9.95 2.45
C LEU A 25 -11.06 -9.52 3.89
N VAL A 26 -10.85 -8.23 4.19
CA VAL A 26 -11.05 -7.65 5.53
C VAL A 26 -11.28 -6.15 5.42
N SER A 27 -11.99 -5.56 6.38
CA SER A 27 -12.09 -4.10 6.53
C SER A 27 -11.69 -3.65 7.93
N ILE A 28 -11.11 -2.47 8.04
CA ILE A 28 -10.89 -1.75 9.31
C ILE A 28 -11.54 -0.38 9.19
N GLU A 29 -12.25 0.03 10.23
CA GLU A 29 -12.85 1.34 10.35
C GLU A 29 -12.05 2.18 11.34
N ARG A 30 -11.83 3.45 11.01
CA ARG A 30 -11.05 4.37 11.84
C ARG A 30 -11.56 5.80 11.69
N GLY A 31 -11.77 6.47 12.82
CA GLY A 31 -12.00 7.91 12.83
C GLY A 31 -10.74 8.65 12.38
N VAL A 32 -10.90 9.56 11.42
CA VAL A 32 -9.84 10.44 10.91
C VAL A 32 -10.22 11.86 11.23
N SER A 33 -9.30 12.60 11.86
CA SER A 33 -9.52 14.02 12.13
C SER A 33 -9.64 14.78 10.82
N THR A 34 -10.65 15.62 10.72
CA THR A 34 -10.72 16.62 9.66
C THR A 34 -9.79 17.78 10.02
N ALA A 35 -9.31 18.51 9.00
CA ALA A 35 -8.35 19.61 9.20
C ALA A 35 -8.97 20.84 9.92
N LEU A 36 -10.29 20.86 10.09
CA LEU A 36 -11.03 21.91 10.78
C LEU A 36 -11.14 21.57 12.27
N SER A 37 -10.50 22.38 13.11
CA SER A 37 -10.60 22.28 14.56
C SER A 37 -12.07 22.36 14.98
N GLY A 38 -12.54 21.37 15.75
CA GLY A 38 -13.91 21.30 16.26
C GLY A 38 -14.93 20.56 15.37
N ALA A 39 -14.57 20.13 14.16
CA ALA A 39 -15.45 19.31 13.34
C ALA A 39 -15.42 17.83 13.78
N THR A 40 -16.57 17.15 13.69
CA THR A 40 -16.71 15.73 14.01
C THR A 40 -15.73 14.90 13.16
N PRO A 41 -14.95 13.98 13.76
CA PRO A 41 -14.08 13.09 13.01
C PRO A 41 -14.86 12.30 11.96
N GLU A 42 -14.29 12.16 10.77
CA GLU A 42 -14.91 11.37 9.71
C GLU A 42 -14.45 9.92 9.82
N VAL A 43 -15.39 8.97 9.81
CA VAL A 43 -15.04 7.55 9.82
C VAL A 43 -14.62 7.12 8.42
N ARG A 44 -13.38 6.62 8.32
CA ARG A 44 -12.85 5.99 7.11
C ARG A 44 -12.92 4.48 7.24
N ARG A 45 -13.33 3.84 6.15
CA ARG A 45 -13.30 2.39 5.98
C ARG A 45 -12.21 2.01 5.00
N TYR A 46 -11.24 1.23 5.48
CA TYR A 46 -10.16 0.68 4.69
C TYR A 46 -10.46 -0.79 4.41
N THR A 47 -10.61 -1.15 3.15
CA THR A 47 -10.98 -2.50 2.73
C THR A 47 -9.86 -3.10 1.89
N LEU A 48 -9.29 -4.22 2.36
CA LEU A 48 -8.41 -5.03 1.52
C LEU A 48 -9.23 -5.91 0.60
N GLN A 49 -8.87 -5.89 -0.68
CA GLN A 49 -9.53 -6.65 -1.72
C GLN A 49 -8.51 -7.42 -2.55
N LYS A 50 -8.90 -8.63 -2.98
CA LYS A 50 -8.17 -9.43 -3.95
C LYS A 50 -8.95 -9.46 -5.25
N ALA A 51 -8.29 -9.23 -6.39
CA ALA A 51 -8.89 -9.47 -7.70
C ALA A 51 -7.96 -10.31 -8.56
N THR A 52 -8.53 -11.07 -9.49
CA THR A 52 -7.79 -11.82 -10.50
C THR A 52 -7.88 -11.06 -11.81
N VAL A 53 -6.74 -10.65 -12.35
CA VAL A 53 -6.64 -9.91 -13.62
C VAL A 53 -5.69 -10.70 -14.52
N ALA A 54 -6.20 -11.15 -15.67
CA ALA A 54 -5.44 -11.97 -16.62
C ALA A 54 -4.70 -13.16 -15.97
N GLY A 55 -5.39 -13.89 -15.08
CA GLY A 55 -4.83 -15.06 -14.37
C GLY A 55 -3.87 -14.74 -13.22
N ARG A 56 -3.58 -13.46 -12.95
CA ARG A 56 -2.72 -13.02 -11.84
C ARG A 56 -3.56 -12.42 -10.72
N HIS A 57 -3.21 -12.73 -9.48
CA HIS A 57 -3.89 -12.12 -8.33
C HIS A 57 -3.21 -10.82 -7.92
N PHE A 58 -4.03 -9.81 -7.64
CA PHE A 58 -3.59 -8.51 -7.18
C PHE A 58 -4.30 -8.16 -5.87
N MET A 59 -3.53 -7.54 -4.97
CA MET A 59 -4.03 -6.94 -3.74
C MET A 59 -4.35 -5.47 -4.00
N TYR A 60 -5.51 -5.01 -3.54
CA TYR A 60 -5.96 -3.63 -3.61
C TYR A 60 -6.35 -3.14 -2.21
N LEU A 61 -6.12 -1.86 -1.96
CA LEU A 61 -6.74 -1.15 -0.86
C LEU A 61 -7.81 -0.21 -1.41
N ARG A 62 -9.05 -0.40 -0.97
CA ARG A 62 -10.13 0.58 -1.16
C ARG A 62 -10.27 1.41 0.11
N THR A 63 -10.28 2.72 -0.04
CA THR A 63 -10.56 3.69 1.02
C THR A 63 -11.90 4.34 0.72
N SER A 64 -12.85 4.22 1.64
CA SER A 64 -14.17 4.86 1.55
C SER A 64 -14.55 5.53 2.86
N ASP A 65 -15.67 6.24 2.88
CA ASP A 65 -16.35 6.56 4.14
C ASP A 65 -17.08 5.30 4.63
N ASN A 66 -17.77 5.41 5.76
CA ASN A 66 -18.59 4.33 6.33
C ASN A 66 -20.09 4.62 6.27
N ASN A 67 -20.51 5.50 5.36
CA ASN A 67 -21.91 5.86 5.22
C ASN A 67 -22.70 4.70 4.57
N SER A 68 -23.95 4.51 5.00
CA SER A 68 -24.86 3.51 4.45
C SER A 68 -26.24 4.15 4.25
N PRO A 69 -26.92 3.94 3.12
CA PRO A 69 -26.61 3.00 2.03
C PRO A 69 -25.63 3.55 0.97
N SER A 70 -25.42 4.87 0.94
CA SER A 70 -24.51 5.53 0.01
C SER A 70 -23.18 5.78 0.69
N PHE A 71 -22.09 5.34 0.07
CA PHE A 71 -20.73 5.55 0.54
C PHE A 71 -19.90 6.26 -0.53
N LYS A 72 -18.99 7.14 -0.09
CA LYS A 72 -18.01 7.79 -0.95
C LYS A 72 -16.73 6.97 -0.99
N VAL A 73 -16.31 6.56 -2.19
CA VAL A 73 -14.97 6.00 -2.40
C VAL A 73 -13.99 7.15 -2.60
N PHE A 74 -12.94 7.18 -1.78
CA PHE A 74 -11.86 8.16 -1.90
C PHE A 74 -10.75 7.67 -2.79
N ASN A 75 -10.38 6.39 -2.69
CA ASN A 75 -9.31 5.81 -3.49
C ASN A 75 -9.44 4.29 -3.60
N VAL A 76 -8.93 3.73 -4.71
CA VAL A 76 -8.71 2.30 -4.90
C VAL A 76 -7.31 2.13 -5.46
N LEU A 77 -6.37 1.66 -4.63
CA LEU A 77 -4.96 1.56 -5.01
C LEU A 77 -4.53 0.09 -5.17
N PRO A 78 -3.93 -0.30 -6.32
CA PRO A 78 -3.24 -1.58 -6.44
C PRO A 78 -1.95 -1.57 -5.59
N LEU A 79 -1.86 -2.52 -4.65
CA LEU A 79 -0.71 -2.66 -3.76
C LEU A 79 0.39 -3.55 -4.35
N GLY A 80 0.03 -4.55 -5.14
CA GLY A 80 0.97 -5.48 -5.77
C GLY A 80 0.35 -6.84 -6.07
N THR A 81 1.14 -7.72 -6.68
CA THR A 81 0.72 -9.10 -6.96
C THR A 81 0.72 -9.95 -5.70
N LEU A 82 -0.23 -10.86 -5.57
CA LEU A 82 -0.36 -11.81 -4.48
C LEU A 82 -0.09 -13.23 -4.99
N ILE A 83 0.56 -14.08 -4.18
CA ILE A 83 0.61 -15.50 -4.51
C ILE A 83 -0.74 -16.18 -4.23
N HIS A 84 -1.09 -17.20 -5.01
CA HIS A 84 -2.40 -17.86 -4.89
C HIS A 84 -2.61 -18.52 -3.51
N ARG A 85 -1.56 -19.11 -2.92
CA ARG A 85 -1.57 -19.72 -1.58
C ARG A 85 -0.47 -19.06 -0.73
N ALA A 86 -0.80 -17.95 -0.08
CA ALA A 86 0.10 -17.32 0.89
C ALA A 86 0.39 -18.32 2.02
N ARG A 87 1.66 -18.45 2.44
CA ARG A 87 2.05 -19.35 3.54
C ARG A 87 1.78 -18.76 4.94
N GLY A 88 1.09 -17.63 5.02
CA GLY A 88 0.72 -16.98 6.28
C GLY A 88 -0.39 -15.96 6.07
N GLU A 89 -0.90 -15.43 7.19
CA GLU A 89 -1.87 -14.33 7.19
C GLU A 89 -1.22 -13.05 6.64
N PHE A 90 -1.98 -12.27 5.87
CA PHE A 90 -1.55 -10.92 5.50
C PHE A 90 -1.69 -10.00 6.72
N GLY A 91 -0.71 -9.13 6.94
CA GLY A 91 -0.79 -8.10 7.97
C GLY A 91 -1.61 -6.92 7.48
N PHE A 92 -2.68 -6.57 8.18
CA PHE A 92 -3.48 -5.38 7.88
C PHE A 92 -3.85 -4.66 9.15
N GLN A 93 -3.37 -3.42 9.30
CA GLN A 93 -3.53 -2.65 10.52
C GLN A 93 -3.61 -1.15 10.21
N VAL A 94 -4.21 -0.37 11.11
CA VAL A 94 -4.22 1.09 11.04
C VAL A 94 -3.68 1.63 12.35
N ASP A 95 -2.69 2.51 12.30
CA ASP A 95 -2.07 3.07 13.48
C ASP A 95 -2.85 4.25 14.08
N ALA A 96 -2.33 4.81 15.18
CA ALA A 96 -2.97 5.91 15.87
C ALA A 96 -3.07 7.18 15.03
N ALA A 97 -2.10 7.40 14.12
CA ALA A 97 -2.05 8.54 13.20
C ALA A 97 -2.92 8.33 11.95
N GLY A 98 -3.56 7.16 11.81
CA GLY A 98 -4.37 6.82 10.64
C GLY A 98 -3.55 6.33 9.45
N VAL A 99 -2.28 5.97 9.65
CA VAL A 99 -1.46 5.32 8.63
C VAL A 99 -1.89 3.86 8.52
N VAL A 100 -2.20 3.44 7.30
CA VAL A 100 -2.60 2.07 6.99
C VAL A 100 -1.35 1.25 6.69
N HIS A 101 -1.19 0.13 7.38
CA HIS A 101 -0.10 -0.82 7.21
C HIS A 101 -0.62 -2.09 6.54
N VAL A 102 -0.02 -2.45 5.41
CA VAL A 102 -0.35 -3.67 4.68
C VAL A 102 0.91 -4.47 4.43
N PHE A 103 0.91 -5.74 4.81
CA PHE A 103 2.02 -6.67 4.63
C PHE A 103 1.52 -7.97 4.03
N PHE A 104 2.09 -8.39 2.90
CA PHE A 104 1.63 -9.62 2.23
C PHE A 104 2.73 -10.25 1.38
N GLN A 105 2.59 -11.55 1.16
CA GLN A 105 3.50 -12.33 0.32
C GLN A 105 3.19 -12.11 -1.17
N CYS A 106 4.15 -11.58 -1.91
CA CYS A 106 4.01 -11.31 -3.35
C CYS A 106 4.69 -12.37 -4.24
N HIS A 107 5.63 -13.13 -3.69
CA HIS A 107 6.26 -14.30 -4.33
C HIS A 107 6.64 -15.34 -3.25
N VAL A 108 7.07 -16.54 -3.67
CA VAL A 108 7.46 -17.65 -2.77
C VAL A 108 8.40 -17.23 -1.62
N ARG A 109 9.33 -16.30 -1.87
CA ARG A 109 10.25 -15.78 -0.85
C ARG A 109 10.21 -14.26 -0.72
N HIS A 110 9.26 -13.58 -1.38
CA HIS A 110 9.19 -12.12 -1.39
C HIS A 110 7.89 -11.61 -0.79
N PHE A 111 8.01 -10.51 -0.06
CA PHE A 111 6.94 -9.87 0.69
C PHE A 111 6.97 -8.38 0.40
N LEU A 112 5.78 -7.77 0.35
CA LEU A 112 5.62 -6.33 0.23
C LEU A 112 5.09 -5.78 1.54
N TYR A 113 5.72 -4.71 2.00
CA TYR A 113 5.22 -3.85 3.06
C TYR A 113 4.84 -2.50 2.48
N CYS A 114 3.57 -2.14 2.57
CA CYS A 114 3.03 -0.88 2.11
C CYS A 114 2.51 -0.08 3.32
N THR A 115 2.82 1.22 3.36
CA THR A 115 2.15 2.18 4.24
C THR A 115 1.40 3.20 3.42
N LEU A 116 0.18 3.53 3.81
CA LEU A 116 -0.67 4.48 3.10
C LEU A 116 -1.22 5.53 4.07
N ASN A 117 -1.48 6.73 3.56
CA ASN A 117 -2.10 7.78 4.37
C ASN A 117 -3.60 7.53 4.54
N THR A 118 -4.27 8.44 5.24
CA THR A 118 -5.70 8.36 5.54
C THR A 118 -6.60 8.40 4.30
N ARG A 119 -6.09 8.90 3.17
CA ARG A 119 -6.78 8.92 1.86
C ARG A 119 -6.51 7.66 1.02
N GLY A 120 -5.70 6.72 1.53
CA GLY A 120 -5.30 5.52 0.79
C GLY A 120 -4.23 5.77 -0.25
N GLU A 121 -3.51 6.89 -0.18
CA GLU A 121 -2.37 7.18 -1.06
C GLU A 121 -1.10 6.51 -0.50
N LEU A 122 -0.27 5.97 -1.38
CA LEU A 122 0.95 5.27 -0.99
C LEU A 122 1.96 6.24 -0.38
N LEU A 123 2.35 6.00 0.86
CA LEU A 123 3.46 6.71 1.51
C LEU A 123 4.76 5.93 1.38
N ARG A 124 4.68 4.61 1.46
CA ARG A 124 5.84 3.72 1.37
C ARG A 124 5.48 2.39 0.77
N ARG A 125 6.40 1.82 -0.01
CA ARG A 125 6.39 0.42 -0.45
C ARG A 125 7.81 -0.11 -0.36
N GLN A 126 7.96 -1.26 0.27
CA GLN A 126 9.25 -1.89 0.52
C GLN A 126 9.16 -3.39 0.30
N MET A 127 10.17 -3.93 -0.38
CA MET A 127 10.29 -5.37 -0.60
C MET A 127 11.17 -6.04 0.45
N TYR A 128 10.71 -7.16 0.96
CA TYR A 128 11.45 -8.02 1.88
C TYR A 128 11.55 -9.43 1.32
N MET A 129 12.59 -10.15 1.71
CA MET A 129 12.73 -11.57 1.42
C MET A 129 12.95 -12.40 2.68
N THR A 130 12.65 -13.69 2.60
CA THR A 130 13.03 -14.66 3.64
C THR A 130 14.55 -14.68 3.82
N ASP A 131 15.00 -14.56 5.06
CA ASP A 131 16.41 -14.62 5.44
C ASP A 131 16.72 -16.00 6.04
N PRO A 132 17.88 -16.62 5.73
CA PRO A 132 18.24 -17.95 6.25
C PRO A 132 18.35 -18.02 7.78
N PHE A 133 18.73 -16.92 8.44
CA PHE A 133 18.97 -16.86 9.88
C PHE A 133 17.79 -16.23 10.63
N LYS A 134 17.16 -15.21 10.04
CA LYS A 134 16.05 -14.46 10.66
C LYS A 134 14.66 -14.97 10.24
N GLY A 135 14.61 -15.98 9.37
CA GLY A 135 13.37 -16.58 8.89
C GLY A 135 12.54 -15.66 7.96
N ALA A 136 11.25 -15.97 7.85
CA ALA A 136 10.33 -15.19 7.01
C ALA A 136 9.97 -13.86 7.68
N PRO A 137 9.89 -12.76 6.90
CA PRO A 137 9.45 -11.48 7.44
C PRO A 137 7.97 -11.53 7.86
N ALA A 138 7.65 -10.85 8.96
CA ALA A 138 6.30 -10.73 9.49
C ALA A 138 6.04 -9.31 9.99
N LEU A 139 4.79 -8.85 9.87
CA LEU A 139 4.36 -7.58 10.46
C LEU A 139 4.17 -7.75 11.96
N GLY A 140 4.82 -6.91 12.76
CA GLY A 140 4.70 -6.88 14.21
C GLY A 140 4.68 -5.46 14.74
N ARG A 141 4.81 -5.33 16.06
CA ARG A 141 5.00 -4.04 16.74
C ARG A 141 6.35 -4.02 17.45
N ASP A 142 6.97 -2.85 17.51
CA ASP A 142 8.15 -2.62 18.35
C ASP A 142 7.76 -2.31 19.80
N VAL A 143 8.75 -2.11 20.66
CA VAL A 143 8.55 -1.77 22.09
C VAL A 143 7.79 -0.46 22.32
N ARG A 144 7.69 0.39 21.30
CA ARG A 144 6.92 1.65 21.31
C ARG A 144 5.53 1.49 20.67
N GLY A 145 5.13 0.27 20.33
CA GLY A 145 3.86 -0.04 19.69
C GLY A 145 3.80 0.32 18.20
N ARG A 146 4.90 0.74 17.57
CA ARG A 146 4.93 1.12 16.15
C ARG A 146 5.01 -0.13 15.28
N PHE A 147 4.32 -0.12 14.14
CA PHE A 147 4.37 -1.23 13.21
C PHE A 147 5.71 -1.35 12.50
N VAL A 148 6.32 -2.53 12.58
CA VAL A 148 7.62 -2.86 12.00
C VAL A 148 7.57 -4.22 11.32
N VAL A 149 8.45 -4.43 10.34
CA VAL A 149 8.67 -5.76 9.75
C VAL A 149 9.80 -6.43 10.52
N ASN A 150 9.47 -7.53 11.19
CA ASN A 150 10.41 -8.36 11.94
C ASN A 150 10.84 -9.56 11.09
N GLY A 151 12.07 -10.03 11.27
CA GLY A 151 12.61 -11.12 10.47
C GLY A 151 12.89 -10.72 9.01
N GLY A 152 13.33 -11.70 8.22
CA GLY A 152 13.67 -11.49 6.81
C GLY A 152 14.79 -10.46 6.56
N GLN A 153 14.98 -10.15 5.27
CA GLN A 153 15.97 -9.19 4.78
C GLN A 153 15.28 -8.15 3.89
N ARG A 154 15.61 -6.87 4.09
CA ARG A 154 15.13 -5.77 3.25
C ARG A 154 15.88 -5.77 1.91
N VAL A 155 15.15 -5.74 0.79
CA VAL A 155 15.70 -5.86 -0.58
C VAL A 155 15.31 -4.64 -1.41
N PRO A 156 16.26 -3.74 -1.76
CA PRO A 156 15.96 -2.62 -2.66
C PRO A 156 15.39 -3.12 -3.99
N SER A 157 14.25 -2.56 -4.38
CA SER A 157 13.53 -2.97 -5.58
C SER A 157 13.11 -1.75 -6.39
N GLY A 158 13.01 -1.91 -7.72
CA GLY A 158 12.38 -0.91 -8.57
C GLY A 158 10.90 -0.68 -8.26
N TRP A 159 10.28 -1.57 -7.49
CA TRP A 159 8.92 -1.41 -6.98
C TRP A 159 8.84 -0.61 -5.69
N ASP A 160 9.95 -0.23 -5.09
CA ASP A 160 9.93 0.54 -3.85
C ASP A 160 9.37 1.95 -4.09
N PHE A 161 8.67 2.44 -3.07
CA PHE A 161 8.20 3.82 -3.03
C PHE A 161 8.54 4.42 -1.64
N PRO A 162 9.11 5.63 -1.58
CA PRO A 162 9.82 6.28 -2.68
C PRO A 162 10.93 5.37 -3.23
N ALA A 163 11.36 5.63 -4.46
CA ALA A 163 12.44 4.87 -5.08
C ALA A 163 13.68 4.87 -4.17
N PRO A 164 14.41 3.75 -4.08
CA PRO A 164 15.57 3.67 -3.20
C PRO A 164 16.64 4.63 -3.73
N LEU A 165 17.25 5.40 -2.82
CA LEU A 165 18.36 6.26 -3.18
C LEU A 165 19.45 5.40 -3.83
N LYS A 166 19.82 5.74 -5.07
CA LYS A 166 20.99 5.13 -5.71
C LYS A 166 22.19 5.48 -4.83
N ARG A 167 22.83 4.50 -4.19
CA ARG A 167 24.14 4.74 -3.60
C ARG A 167 25.04 5.27 -4.73
N PRO A 168 25.75 6.39 -4.55
CA PRO A 168 26.76 6.80 -5.51
C PRO A 168 27.68 5.60 -5.78
N ARG A 169 27.87 5.26 -7.06
CA ARG A 169 28.84 4.23 -7.44
C ARG A 169 30.23 4.76 -7.05
N GLY A 170 30.80 4.19 -5.99
CA GLY A 170 32.18 4.43 -5.59
C GLY A 170 32.43 5.77 -4.93
N LEU A 171 32.32 5.81 -3.60
CA LEU A 171 33.37 6.45 -2.82
C LEU A 171 34.19 5.29 -2.23
N PRO A 172 35.47 5.14 -2.58
CA PRO A 172 36.30 4.12 -1.94
C PRO A 172 36.32 4.37 -0.42
N ALA A 173 36.30 3.31 0.37
CA ALA A 173 36.25 3.34 1.84
C ALA A 173 37.45 4.04 2.53
N LYS A 174 38.30 4.75 1.79
CA LYS A 174 39.54 5.37 2.27
C LYS A 174 39.43 6.85 2.65
N GLU A 175 38.30 7.52 2.41
CA GLU A 175 38.18 8.95 2.75
C GLU A 175 37.32 9.26 3.99
N LEU A 176 36.78 8.23 4.68
CA LEU A 176 36.12 8.43 5.98
C LEU A 176 37.09 8.33 7.17
N GLY A 177 38.40 8.44 6.90
CA GLY A 177 39.48 8.21 7.85
C GLY A 177 40.65 9.18 7.65
N ARG A 178 40.36 10.48 7.61
CA ARG A 178 41.32 11.50 8.04
C ARG A 178 40.60 12.39 9.03
N SER A 179 40.86 12.14 10.31
CA SER A 179 40.80 13.16 11.34
C SER A 179 41.81 14.24 10.95
N ASP A 180 41.33 15.44 10.67
CA ASP A 180 42.21 16.59 10.62
C ASP A 180 42.63 16.96 12.06
N PRO A 181 43.90 17.38 12.27
CA PRO A 181 44.45 17.77 13.57
C PRO A 181 43.87 19.08 14.12
#